data_AF-Q4DTJ2-F1
#
_entry.id   AF-Q4DTJ2-F1
#
_cell.length_a   1.000
_cell.length_b   1.000
_cell.length_c   1.000
_cell.angle_alpha   90.00
_cell.angle_beta   90.00
_cell.angle_gamma   90.00
#
_symmetry.space_group_name_H-M   'P 1'
#
loop_
_entity.id
_entity.type
_entity.pdbx_description
1 polymer ?
#
loop_
_entity_poly.entity_id
_entity_poly.type
_entity_poly.pdbx_seq_one_letter_code
_entity_poly.pdbx_strand_id
1 'polypeptide(L)'
;MEEISGGCAEDAGGEVGRLQEELRKAEERMRLWKEKTQVAVNELRDRIVKLTSERNELQEAFTELKNHQEQQRQQDADGGSKYTADGALSSSSYSSLVYVPAATIVRGIMQWTIATVDVFFPILLKKSEFALGLAACTSQELDKCKRRTAQTLRLQAKNIEALQSEISGLQQQLNEALAEVRERNHAIDSRDQALSVLQNRLEDLEAANLRLESSRVLLSNKPNAEQINMFEERLEEELENVRREFVSRENVIFDQHRDEIERLLAKHEEEVAELRAELEEKILAAETAVDATAAAKVDANLADRNSEGAYMDLMRDFEALQDELKVTQGENETIMAELREVRGKLAHFNGNGNSNDNSSVASQKEPFTLPEAAVRIAELESGMMRLSEELCETKKRLIAAKHQANARDLSRSHVLEGQQLSYLKCIVVKLLGATECGDVGRNLLPVLSTLLNFNSEDLQELYAAHPDWVKRRF
;
A
#
# COMPACT_ATOMS: atom_id res chain seq x y z
N MET A 1 32.36 -14.96 64.57
CA MET A 1 30.92 -15.25 64.53
C MET A 1 30.45 -14.77 63.17
N GLU A 2 30.70 -15.63 62.18
CA GLU A 2 29.71 -16.50 61.51
C GLU A 2 29.18 -15.76 60.27
N GLU A 3 29.85 -15.91 59.13
CA GLU A 3 29.63 -16.99 58.13
C GLU A 3 28.21 -16.96 57.54
N ILE A 4 28.02 -16.20 56.45
CA ILE A 4 26.99 -16.44 55.42
C ILE A 4 27.64 -16.06 54.08
N SER A 5 28.31 -17.00 53.41
CA SER A 5 27.75 -17.84 52.33
C SER A 5 27.79 -17.14 50.97
N GLY A 6 28.94 -17.30 50.30
CA GLY A 6 29.06 -17.13 48.86
C GLY A 6 28.60 -18.42 48.17
N GLY A 7 27.54 -18.33 47.37
CA GLY A 7 26.92 -19.49 46.71
C GLY A 7 26.22 -19.21 45.39
N CYS A 8 26.56 -18.12 44.67
CA CYS A 8 25.80 -17.70 43.47
C CYS A 8 26.54 -17.82 42.12
N ALA A 9 27.74 -18.41 42.06
CA ALA A 9 28.51 -18.44 40.80
C ALA A 9 28.45 -19.77 40.02
N GLU A 10 27.96 -20.88 40.61
CA GLU A 10 27.95 -22.20 39.94
C GLU A 10 26.65 -22.54 39.18
N ASP A 11 25.54 -21.80 39.36
CA ASP A 11 24.25 -22.15 38.72
C ASP A 11 24.14 -21.68 37.25
N ALA A 12 24.92 -20.67 36.85
CA ALA A 12 24.87 -20.13 35.49
C ALA A 12 25.33 -21.17 34.43
N GLY A 13 26.27 -22.06 34.77
CA GLY A 13 26.72 -23.12 33.87
C GLY A 13 25.67 -24.21 33.65
N GLY A 14 24.86 -24.52 34.68
CA GLY A 14 23.79 -25.51 34.61
C GLY A 14 22.61 -25.06 33.76
N GLU A 15 22.24 -23.77 33.84
CA GLU A 15 21.17 -23.21 33.00
C GLU A 15 21.54 -23.15 31.52
N VAL A 16 22.77 -22.75 31.18
CA VAL A 16 23.22 -22.73 29.78
C VAL A 16 23.19 -24.14 29.16
N GLY A 17 23.63 -25.16 29.92
CA GLY A 17 23.55 -26.55 29.46
C GLY A 17 22.11 -27.05 29.25
N ARG A 18 21.18 -26.65 30.14
CA ARG A 18 19.74 -26.96 29.96
C ARG A 18 19.16 -26.29 28.72
N LEU A 19 19.44 -25.01 28.50
CA LEU A 19 18.96 -24.26 27.33
C LEU A 19 19.55 -24.79 26.02
N GLN A 20 20.81 -25.20 26.00
CA GLN A 20 21.43 -25.84 24.83
C GLN A 20 20.76 -27.17 24.48
N GLU A 21 20.45 -28.00 25.47
CA GLU A 21 19.74 -29.26 25.26
C GLU A 21 18.28 -29.04 24.84
N GLU A 22 17.60 -28.02 25.37
CA GLU A 22 16.26 -27.63 24.92
C GLU A 22 16.24 -27.09 23.48
N LEU A 23 17.25 -26.28 23.10
CA LEU A 23 17.42 -25.81 21.73
C LEU A 23 17.63 -26.99 20.76
N ARG A 24 18.52 -27.93 21.11
CA ARG A 24 18.75 -29.16 20.34
C ARG A 24 17.45 -29.97 20.15
N LYS A 25 16.66 -30.12 21.22
CA LYS A 25 15.34 -30.78 21.16
C LYS A 25 14.31 -30.00 20.34
N ALA A 26 14.37 -28.67 20.33
CA ALA A 26 13.49 -27.82 19.53
C ALA A 26 13.83 -27.92 18.03
N GLU A 27 15.13 -27.92 17.70
CA GLU A 27 15.62 -28.12 16.33
C GLU A 27 15.24 -29.50 15.78
N GLU A 28 15.35 -30.55 16.59
CA GLU A 28 14.96 -31.91 16.21
C GLU A 28 13.44 -32.04 16.01
N ARG A 29 12.63 -31.41 16.87
CA ARG A 29 11.17 -31.30 16.68
C ARG A 29 10.81 -30.55 15.40
N MET A 30 11.52 -29.46 15.10
CA MET A 30 11.32 -28.68 13.89
C MET A 30 11.68 -29.50 12.63
N ARG A 31 12.75 -30.27 12.68
CA ARG A 31 13.17 -31.16 11.58
C ARG A 31 12.11 -32.23 11.30
N LEU A 32 11.64 -32.93 12.36
CA LEU A 32 10.56 -33.92 12.26
C LEU A 32 9.24 -33.31 11.77
N TRP A 33 8.93 -32.09 12.19
CA TRP A 33 7.73 -31.39 11.73
C TRP A 33 7.81 -31.03 10.24
N LYS A 34 8.97 -30.53 9.77
CA LYS A 34 9.21 -30.28 8.34
C LYS A 34 9.06 -31.54 7.50
N GLU A 35 9.62 -32.66 7.95
CA GLU A 35 9.52 -33.94 7.27
C GLU A 35 8.06 -34.44 7.19
N LYS A 36 7.33 -34.46 8.31
CA LYS A 36 5.90 -34.84 8.34
C LYS A 36 5.04 -33.94 7.46
N THR A 37 5.31 -32.64 7.47
CA THR A 37 4.57 -31.67 6.66
C THR A 37 4.86 -31.86 5.19
N GLN A 38 6.12 -32.14 4.82
CA GLN A 38 6.49 -32.44 3.44
C GLN A 38 5.81 -33.70 2.92
N VAL A 39 5.71 -34.76 3.74
CA VAL A 39 4.96 -35.97 3.40
C VAL A 39 3.48 -35.66 3.15
N ALA A 40 2.83 -34.94 4.07
CA ALA A 40 1.43 -34.56 3.92
C ALA A 40 1.19 -33.67 2.67
N VAL A 41 2.11 -32.74 2.37
CA VAL A 41 2.06 -31.90 1.16
C VAL A 41 2.21 -32.75 -0.10
N ASN A 42 3.10 -33.75 -0.10
CA ASN A 42 3.26 -34.66 -1.22
C ASN A 42 2.00 -35.52 -1.44
N GLU A 43 1.40 -36.05 -0.37
CA GLU A 43 0.13 -36.80 -0.44
C GLU A 43 -1.02 -35.93 -0.99
N LEU A 44 -1.09 -34.66 -0.59
CA LEU A 44 -2.05 -33.69 -1.13
C LEU A 44 -1.81 -33.42 -2.62
N ARG A 45 -0.55 -33.26 -3.04
CA ARG A 45 -0.17 -33.08 -4.45
C ARG A 45 -0.58 -34.30 -5.28
N ASP A 46 -0.29 -35.51 -4.81
CA ASP A 46 -0.67 -36.74 -5.48
C ASP A 46 -2.19 -36.89 -5.58
N ARG A 47 -2.91 -36.51 -4.52
CA ARG A 47 -4.38 -36.51 -4.52
C ARG A 47 -4.95 -35.50 -5.52
N ILE A 48 -4.37 -34.31 -5.63
CA ILE A 48 -4.77 -33.30 -6.62
C ILE A 48 -4.53 -33.80 -8.04
N VAL A 49 -3.38 -34.43 -8.32
CA VAL A 49 -3.08 -35.01 -9.63
C VAL A 49 -4.11 -36.08 -9.98
N LYS A 50 -4.39 -37.00 -9.05
CA LYS A 50 -5.41 -38.05 -9.23
C LYS A 50 -6.82 -37.48 -9.47
N LEU A 51 -7.25 -36.49 -8.70
CA LEU A 51 -8.55 -35.86 -8.90
C LEU A 51 -8.62 -35.07 -10.22
N THR A 52 -7.50 -34.51 -10.66
CA THR A 52 -7.41 -33.81 -11.94
C THR A 52 -7.51 -34.78 -13.11
N SER A 53 -6.87 -35.96 -13.03
CA SER A 53 -7.03 -37.00 -14.04
C SER A 53 -8.46 -37.55 -14.08
N GLU A 54 -9.06 -37.85 -12.92
CA GLU A 54 -10.47 -38.29 -12.83
C GLU A 54 -11.43 -37.23 -13.41
N ARG A 55 -11.19 -35.93 -13.16
CA ARG A 55 -11.98 -34.84 -13.75
C ARG A 55 -11.81 -34.75 -15.26
N ASN A 56 -10.60 -34.95 -15.78
CA ASN A 56 -10.36 -34.94 -17.21
C ASN A 56 -11.02 -36.13 -17.90
N GLU A 57 -10.95 -37.34 -17.33
CA GLU A 57 -11.66 -38.53 -17.81
C GLU A 57 -13.18 -38.33 -17.83
N LEU A 58 -13.75 -37.74 -16.76
CA LEU A 58 -15.18 -37.40 -16.71
C LEU A 58 -15.56 -36.34 -17.74
N GLN A 59 -14.69 -35.36 -17.97
CA GLN A 59 -14.91 -34.33 -18.98
C GLN A 59 -14.88 -34.94 -20.38
N GLU A 60 -13.92 -35.82 -20.69
CA GLU A 60 -13.86 -36.58 -21.95
C GLU A 60 -15.15 -37.39 -22.16
N ALA A 61 -15.57 -38.18 -21.17
CA ALA A 61 -16.81 -38.95 -21.21
C ALA A 61 -18.05 -38.08 -21.43
N PHE A 62 -18.10 -36.89 -20.82
CA PHE A 62 -19.19 -35.93 -21.03
C PHE A 62 -19.20 -35.39 -22.47
N THR A 63 -18.03 -35.13 -23.04
CA THR A 63 -17.90 -34.72 -24.45
C THR A 63 -18.33 -35.81 -25.41
N GLU A 64 -17.98 -37.08 -25.14
CA GLU A 64 -18.42 -38.23 -25.91
C GLU A 64 -19.94 -38.40 -25.86
N LEU A 65 -20.55 -38.30 -24.67
CA LEU A 65 -22.00 -38.37 -24.50
C LEU A 65 -22.71 -37.25 -25.27
N LYS A 66 -22.17 -36.03 -25.21
CA LYS A 66 -22.70 -34.89 -25.96
C LYS A 66 -22.63 -35.13 -27.47
N ASN A 67 -21.51 -35.64 -27.98
CA ASN A 67 -21.35 -36.00 -29.39
C ASN A 67 -22.32 -37.11 -29.82
N HIS A 68 -22.55 -38.12 -28.97
CA HIS A 68 -23.52 -39.18 -29.24
C HIS A 68 -24.96 -38.66 -29.29
N GLN A 69 -25.32 -37.72 -28.40
CA GLN A 69 -26.63 -37.06 -28.41
C GLN A 69 -26.83 -36.19 -29.66
N GLU A 70 -25.78 -35.48 -30.11
CA GLU A 70 -25.80 -34.69 -31.35
C GLU A 70 -25.98 -35.60 -32.58
N GLN A 71 -25.30 -36.75 -32.62
CA GLN A 71 -25.45 -37.75 -33.69
C GLN A 71 -26.86 -38.35 -33.73
N GLN A 72 -27.48 -38.65 -32.58
CA GLN A 72 -28.88 -39.09 -32.54
C GLN A 72 -29.84 -38.03 -33.09
N ARG A 73 -29.65 -36.75 -32.73
CA ARG A 73 -30.47 -35.66 -33.30
C ARG A 73 -30.31 -35.51 -34.81
N GLN A 74 -29.11 -35.74 -35.35
CA GLN A 74 -28.89 -35.71 -36.79
C GLN A 74 -29.54 -36.90 -37.51
N GLN A 75 -29.55 -38.10 -36.90
CA GLN A 75 -30.26 -39.26 -37.44
C GLN A 75 -31.79 -39.04 -37.45
N ASP A 76 -32.35 -38.45 -36.39
CA ASP A 76 -33.78 -38.15 -36.32
C ASP A 76 -34.19 -37.00 -37.27
N ALA A 77 -33.27 -36.07 -37.56
CA ALA A 77 -33.53 -34.94 -38.47
C ALA A 77 -33.42 -35.30 -39.97
N ASP A 78 -32.64 -36.32 -40.34
CA ASP A 78 -32.45 -36.75 -41.74
C ASP A 78 -33.33 -37.97 -42.14
N GLY A 79 -34.12 -38.51 -41.19
CA GLY A 79 -35.16 -39.51 -41.45
C GLY A 79 -36.51 -38.96 -41.92
N GLY A 80 -36.61 -37.64 -42.11
CA GLY A 80 -37.87 -36.92 -42.31
C GLY A 80 -38.18 -36.51 -43.76
N SER A 81 -38.07 -37.39 -44.76
CA SER A 81 -38.69 -37.14 -46.08
C SER A 81 -38.66 -38.35 -47.01
N LYS A 82 -39.80 -39.05 -47.12
CA LYS A 82 -40.41 -39.65 -48.34
C LYS A 82 -41.16 -40.97 -48.03
N TYR A 83 -42.30 -41.11 -48.71
CA TYR A 83 -43.13 -42.32 -48.89
C TYR A 83 -44.12 -42.59 -47.74
N THR A 84 -45.31 -41.99 -47.76
CA THR A 84 -46.56 -42.40 -48.46
C THR A 84 -47.45 -43.30 -47.59
N ALA A 85 -48.69 -42.83 -47.45
CA ALA A 85 -49.87 -43.56 -47.02
C ALA A 85 -50.12 -44.83 -47.86
N ASP A 86 -51.06 -45.64 -47.40
CA ASP A 86 -51.43 -46.99 -47.88
C ASP A 86 -50.52 -48.07 -47.26
N GLY A 87 -51.02 -48.99 -46.45
CA GLY A 87 -52.22 -49.78 -46.66
C GLY A 87 -51.76 -51.21 -46.92
N ALA A 88 -51.94 -52.12 -45.96
CA ALA A 88 -51.86 -53.56 -46.20
C ALA A 88 -52.42 -54.34 -45.00
N LEU A 89 -53.76 -54.36 -44.91
CA LEU A 89 -54.45 -55.57 -44.48
C LEU A 89 -53.99 -56.71 -45.39
N SER A 90 -53.43 -57.78 -44.82
CA SER A 90 -53.26 -59.08 -45.49
C SER A 90 -54.04 -60.10 -44.66
N SER A 91 -55.24 -60.53 -45.05
CA SER A 91 -55.66 -61.29 -46.24
C SER A 91 -55.44 -62.79 -46.10
N SER A 92 -56.54 -63.53 -46.13
CA SER A 92 -56.81 -64.67 -47.03
C SER A 92 -58.07 -65.38 -46.49
N SER A 93 -59.27 -65.10 -47.02
CA SER A 93 -59.90 -65.71 -48.23
C SER A 93 -60.13 -67.21 -47.99
N TYR A 94 -61.35 -67.79 -48.13
CA TYR A 94 -62.25 -67.89 -49.30
C TYR A 94 -63.73 -67.95 -48.81
N SER A 95 -64.68 -67.14 -49.31
CA SER A 95 -65.57 -67.37 -50.49
C SER A 95 -66.39 -68.68 -50.42
N SER A 96 -67.67 -68.81 -50.79
CA SER A 96 -68.63 -67.97 -51.52
C SER A 96 -70.00 -68.70 -51.55
N LEU A 97 -71.10 -67.93 -51.50
CA LEU A 97 -72.49 -68.13 -51.97
C LEU A 97 -73.18 -69.53 -51.91
N VAL A 98 -74.43 -69.55 -51.41
CA VAL A 98 -75.67 -69.52 -52.23
C VAL A 98 -76.91 -69.37 -51.32
N TYR A 99 -77.77 -68.46 -51.76
CA TYR A 99 -79.10 -68.08 -51.28
C TYR A 99 -80.12 -69.22 -51.38
N VAL A 100 -81.08 -69.34 -50.44
CA VAL A 100 -82.51 -69.72 -50.66
C VAL A 100 -83.26 -69.85 -49.30
N PRO A 101 -84.57 -69.50 -49.25
CA PRO A 101 -85.18 -68.85 -48.09
C PRO A 101 -86.26 -69.66 -47.33
N ALA A 102 -86.54 -69.13 -46.14
CA ALA A 102 -87.85 -68.99 -45.49
C ALA A 102 -88.43 -70.16 -44.64
N ALA A 103 -88.64 -69.78 -43.38
CA ALA A 103 -89.70 -70.21 -42.46
C ALA A 103 -89.45 -71.37 -41.48
N THR A 104 -88.56 -72.33 -41.73
CA THR A 104 -88.31 -73.40 -40.73
C THR A 104 -86.88 -73.38 -40.19
N ILE A 105 -85.89 -73.06 -41.03
CA ILE A 105 -84.49 -72.85 -40.60
C ILE A 105 -84.36 -71.54 -39.80
N VAL A 106 -85.19 -70.53 -40.07
CA VAL A 106 -85.18 -69.27 -39.31
C VAL A 106 -85.52 -69.51 -37.84
N ARG A 107 -86.37 -70.48 -37.50
CA ARG A 107 -86.67 -70.76 -36.08
C ARG A 107 -85.53 -71.49 -35.38
N GLY A 108 -84.89 -72.44 -36.05
CA GLY A 108 -83.74 -73.16 -35.52
C GLY A 108 -82.50 -72.26 -35.42
N ILE A 109 -82.22 -71.45 -36.44
CA ILE A 109 -81.17 -70.44 -36.41
C ILE A 109 -81.54 -69.39 -35.40
N MET A 110 -82.73 -68.78 -35.39
CA MET A 110 -83.07 -67.74 -34.41
C MET A 110 -83.13 -68.26 -32.97
N GLN A 111 -83.52 -69.51 -32.71
CA GLN A 111 -83.33 -70.13 -31.39
C GLN A 111 -81.86 -70.41 -31.09
N TRP A 112 -81.06 -70.81 -32.08
CA TRP A 112 -79.62 -70.98 -31.90
C TRP A 112 -78.90 -69.65 -31.76
N THR A 113 -79.33 -68.57 -32.40
CA THR A 113 -78.82 -67.20 -32.32
C THR A 113 -79.30 -66.53 -31.05
N ILE A 114 -80.54 -66.77 -30.60
CA ILE A 114 -81.01 -66.33 -29.28
C ILE A 114 -80.27 -67.12 -28.21
N ALA A 115 -80.09 -68.43 -28.33
CA ALA A 115 -79.30 -69.20 -27.37
C ALA A 115 -77.81 -68.85 -27.40
N THR A 116 -77.22 -68.59 -28.57
CA THR A 116 -75.83 -68.13 -28.65
C THR A 116 -75.71 -66.69 -28.20
N VAL A 117 -76.65 -65.80 -28.46
CA VAL A 117 -76.63 -64.44 -27.91
C VAL A 117 -76.88 -64.46 -26.40
N ASP A 118 -77.80 -65.27 -25.88
CA ASP A 118 -78.02 -65.42 -24.43
C ASP A 118 -76.83 -66.09 -23.72
N VAL A 119 -76.01 -66.87 -24.42
CA VAL A 119 -74.75 -67.40 -23.89
C VAL A 119 -73.61 -66.39 -24.07
N PHE A 120 -73.47 -65.78 -25.24
CA PHE A 120 -72.36 -64.90 -25.58
C PHE A 120 -72.51 -63.50 -25.01
N PHE A 121 -73.71 -62.94 -24.91
CA PHE A 121 -73.93 -61.59 -24.38
C PHE A 121 -73.51 -61.47 -22.91
N PRO A 122 -73.91 -62.37 -21.98
CA PRO A 122 -73.36 -62.34 -20.63
C PRO A 122 -71.87 -62.69 -20.59
N ILE A 123 -71.34 -63.50 -21.52
CA ILE A 123 -69.88 -63.71 -21.63
C ILE A 123 -69.16 -62.43 -22.09
N LEU A 124 -69.71 -61.69 -23.05
CA LEU A 124 -69.19 -60.42 -23.56
C LEU A 124 -69.32 -59.31 -22.52
N LEU A 125 -70.44 -59.25 -21.79
CA LEU A 125 -70.65 -58.32 -20.68
C LEU A 125 -69.69 -58.63 -19.53
N LYS A 126 -69.51 -59.91 -19.17
CA LYS A 126 -68.49 -60.30 -18.19
C LYS A 126 -67.08 -59.98 -18.66
N LYS A 127 -66.78 -60.15 -19.95
CA LYS A 127 -65.49 -59.75 -20.53
C LYS A 127 -65.30 -58.24 -20.54
N SER A 128 -66.34 -57.45 -20.79
CA SER A 128 -66.27 -55.99 -20.78
C SER A 128 -66.22 -55.43 -19.36
N GLU A 129 -66.95 -56.00 -18.41
CA GLU A 129 -66.81 -55.71 -16.97
C GLU A 129 -65.42 -56.09 -16.47
N PHE A 130 -64.90 -57.24 -16.87
CA PHE A 130 -63.52 -57.62 -16.57
C PHE A 130 -62.52 -56.65 -17.22
N ALA A 131 -62.73 -56.23 -18.47
CA ALA A 131 -61.88 -55.26 -19.14
C ALA A 131 -61.95 -53.86 -18.51
N LEU A 132 -63.13 -53.42 -18.07
CA LEU A 132 -63.33 -52.18 -17.31
C LEU A 132 -62.70 -52.26 -15.92
N GLY A 133 -62.82 -53.40 -15.24
CA GLY A 133 -62.15 -53.67 -13.97
C GLY A 133 -60.63 -53.67 -14.12
N LEU A 134 -60.11 -54.27 -15.20
CA LEU A 134 -58.69 -54.25 -15.55
C LEU A 134 -58.23 -52.82 -15.93
N ALA A 135 -59.04 -52.06 -16.67
CA ALA A 135 -58.78 -50.66 -17.01
C ALA A 135 -58.77 -49.76 -15.76
N ALA A 136 -59.69 -49.98 -14.82
CA ALA A 136 -59.71 -49.26 -13.55
C ALA A 136 -58.50 -49.63 -12.67
N CYS A 137 -58.14 -50.91 -12.59
CA CYS A 137 -56.93 -51.36 -11.87
C CYS A 137 -55.66 -50.78 -12.50
N THR A 138 -55.52 -50.83 -13.83
CA THR A 138 -54.36 -50.27 -14.54
C THR A 138 -54.30 -48.75 -14.43
N SER A 139 -55.44 -48.05 -14.45
CA SER A 139 -55.52 -46.61 -14.18
C SER A 139 -55.09 -46.27 -12.75
N GLN A 140 -55.54 -47.05 -11.76
CA GLN A 140 -55.14 -46.85 -10.36
C GLN A 140 -53.63 -47.09 -10.16
N GLU A 141 -53.07 -48.13 -10.79
CA GLU A 141 -51.63 -48.39 -10.77
C GLU A 141 -50.83 -47.31 -11.50
N LEU A 142 -51.34 -46.77 -12.61
CA LEU A 142 -50.75 -45.63 -13.30
C LEU A 142 -50.73 -44.38 -12.39
N ASP A 143 -51.81 -44.11 -11.66
CA ASP A 143 -51.86 -42.97 -10.72
C ASP A 143 -50.96 -43.18 -9.50
N LYS A 144 -50.80 -44.41 -9.02
CA LYS A 144 -49.80 -44.75 -8.00
C LYS A 144 -48.38 -44.58 -8.54
N CYS A 145 -48.12 -44.99 -9.80
CA CYS A 145 -46.83 -44.81 -10.46
C CYS A 145 -46.50 -43.31 -10.61
N LYS A 146 -47.45 -42.50 -11.11
CA LYS A 146 -47.31 -41.04 -11.20
C LYS A 146 -47.00 -40.39 -9.85
N ARG A 147 -47.71 -40.79 -8.79
CA ARG A 147 -47.46 -40.29 -7.42
C ARG A 147 -46.07 -40.66 -6.92
N ARG A 148 -45.64 -41.91 -7.12
CA ARG A 148 -44.28 -42.37 -6.76
C ARG A 148 -43.22 -41.59 -7.52
N THR A 149 -43.36 -41.45 -8.84
CA THR A 149 -42.42 -40.68 -9.67
C THR A 149 -42.37 -39.21 -9.25
N ALA A 150 -43.51 -38.57 -8.98
CA ALA A 150 -43.55 -37.19 -8.50
C ALA A 150 -42.88 -37.04 -7.11
N GLN A 151 -43.04 -38.01 -6.21
CA GLN A 151 -42.36 -38.02 -4.92
C GLN A 151 -40.85 -38.20 -5.08
N THR A 152 -40.40 -39.12 -5.94
CA THR A 152 -38.98 -39.32 -6.25
C THR A 152 -38.36 -38.07 -6.84
N LEU A 153 -39.02 -37.40 -7.80
CA LEU A 153 -38.54 -36.15 -8.38
C LEU A 153 -38.45 -35.02 -7.33
N ARG A 154 -39.38 -34.93 -6.38
CA ARG A 154 -39.29 -33.97 -5.27
C ARG A 154 -38.13 -34.27 -4.32
N LEU A 155 -37.87 -35.54 -4.02
CA LEU A 155 -36.73 -35.94 -3.19
C LEU A 155 -35.40 -35.67 -3.90
N GLN A 156 -35.33 -35.93 -5.21
CA GLN A 156 -34.17 -35.59 -6.04
C GLN A 156 -33.95 -34.08 -6.10
N ALA A 157 -35.01 -33.27 -6.29
CA ALA A 157 -34.90 -31.81 -6.26
C ALA A 157 -34.37 -31.30 -4.91
N LYS A 158 -34.91 -31.79 -3.79
CA LYS A 158 -34.41 -31.44 -2.45
C LYS A 158 -32.95 -31.87 -2.23
N ASN A 159 -32.55 -33.01 -2.76
CA ASN A 159 -31.17 -33.48 -2.67
C ASN A 159 -30.22 -32.58 -3.51
N ILE A 160 -30.65 -32.18 -4.71
CA ILE A 160 -29.91 -31.24 -5.55
C ILE A 160 -29.78 -29.88 -4.86
N GLU A 161 -30.86 -29.36 -4.28
CA GLU A 161 -30.84 -28.11 -3.50
C GLU A 161 -29.89 -28.20 -2.29
N ALA A 162 -29.93 -29.31 -1.54
CA ALA A 162 -29.01 -29.56 -0.43
C ALA A 162 -27.55 -29.57 -0.88
N LEU A 163 -27.23 -30.33 -1.94
CA LEU A 163 -25.89 -30.36 -2.52
C LEU A 163 -25.44 -28.99 -3.06
N GLN A 164 -26.34 -28.21 -3.67
CA GLN A 164 -26.04 -26.85 -4.13
C GLN A 164 -25.72 -25.90 -2.97
N SER A 165 -26.47 -25.98 -1.87
CA SER A 165 -26.18 -25.21 -0.66
C SER A 165 -24.85 -25.61 -0.01
N GLU A 166 -24.52 -26.91 0.01
CA GLU A 166 -23.24 -27.40 0.51
C GLU A 166 -22.07 -26.94 -0.36
N ILE A 167 -22.21 -27.03 -1.70
CA ILE A 167 -21.21 -26.52 -2.65
C ILE A 167 -21.01 -25.01 -2.46
N SER A 168 -22.08 -24.25 -2.27
CA SER A 168 -22.00 -22.80 -2.03
C SER A 168 -21.28 -22.49 -0.70
N GLY A 169 -21.57 -23.26 0.35
CA GLY A 169 -20.89 -23.15 1.64
C GLY A 169 -19.40 -23.49 1.56
N LEU A 170 -19.04 -24.56 0.85
CA LEU A 170 -17.65 -24.96 0.61
C LEU A 170 -16.90 -23.94 -0.25
N GLN A 171 -17.55 -23.35 -1.26
CA GLN A 171 -16.99 -22.28 -2.07
C GLN A 171 -16.71 -21.03 -1.23
N GLN A 172 -17.62 -20.68 -0.33
CA GLN A 172 -17.42 -19.56 0.60
C GLN A 172 -16.23 -19.84 1.52
N GLN A 173 -16.16 -21.02 2.14
CA GLN A 173 -15.03 -21.41 3.01
C GLN A 173 -13.69 -21.42 2.25
N LEU A 174 -13.67 -21.90 1.00
CA LEU A 174 -12.48 -21.87 0.16
C LEU A 174 -12.03 -20.43 -0.13
N ASN A 175 -12.98 -19.53 -0.42
CA ASN A 175 -12.67 -18.12 -0.67
C ASN A 175 -12.15 -17.42 0.59
N GLU A 176 -12.73 -17.71 1.75
CA GLU A 176 -12.26 -17.20 3.06
C GLU A 176 -10.84 -17.70 3.37
N ALA A 177 -10.57 -19.00 3.18
CA ALA A 177 -9.23 -19.56 3.35
C ALA A 177 -8.21 -18.98 2.36
N LEU A 178 -8.60 -18.74 1.09
CA LEU A 178 -7.74 -18.08 0.10
C LEU A 178 -7.45 -16.62 0.46
N ALA A 179 -8.42 -15.90 1.03
CA ALA A 179 -8.20 -14.54 1.53
C ALA A 179 -7.22 -14.53 2.70
N GLU A 180 -7.38 -15.44 3.67
CA GLU A 180 -6.47 -15.56 4.82
C GLU A 180 -5.04 -15.94 4.38
N VAL A 181 -4.88 -16.81 3.37
CA VAL A 181 -3.56 -17.14 2.80
C VAL A 181 -2.91 -15.93 2.13
N ARG A 182 -3.68 -15.11 1.40
CA ARG A 182 -3.15 -13.86 0.79
C ARG A 182 -2.71 -12.86 1.86
N GLU A 183 -3.49 -12.70 2.92
CA GLU A 183 -3.13 -11.83 4.04
C GLU A 183 -1.85 -12.31 4.73
N ARG A 184 -1.74 -13.62 5.01
CA ARG A 184 -0.51 -14.21 5.57
C ARG A 184 0.70 -14.03 4.66
N ASN A 185 0.54 -14.17 3.34
CA ASN A 185 1.63 -13.93 2.39
C ASN A 185 2.11 -12.46 2.44
N HIS A 186 1.18 -11.48 2.47
CA HIS A 186 1.55 -10.08 2.63
C HIS A 186 2.27 -9.78 3.96
N ALA A 187 1.85 -10.43 5.05
CA ALA A 187 2.53 -10.33 6.34
C ALA A 187 3.95 -10.93 6.30
N ILE A 188 4.15 -12.04 5.58
CA ILE A 188 5.47 -12.65 5.37
C ILE A 188 6.35 -11.74 4.53
N ASP A 189 5.87 -11.20 3.42
CA ASP A 189 6.62 -10.29 2.56
C ASP A 189 7.08 -9.03 3.32
N SER A 190 6.18 -8.45 4.13
CA SER A 190 6.50 -7.31 5.00
C SER A 190 7.57 -7.65 6.05
N ARG A 191 7.47 -8.84 6.66
CA ARG A 191 8.48 -9.32 7.61
C ARG A 191 9.83 -9.56 6.93
N ASP A 192 9.83 -10.12 5.72
CA ASP A 192 11.06 -10.41 4.98
C ASP A 192 11.75 -9.10 4.51
N GLN A 193 10.98 -8.07 4.16
CA GLN A 193 11.51 -6.71 3.95
C GLN A 193 12.14 -6.14 5.23
N ALA A 194 11.46 -6.26 6.38
CA ALA A 194 12.01 -5.80 7.66
C ALA A 194 13.29 -6.56 8.05
N LEU A 195 13.36 -7.88 7.81
CA LEU A 195 14.55 -8.68 8.02
C LEU A 195 15.69 -8.25 7.09
N SER A 196 15.42 -7.96 5.81
CA SER A 196 16.43 -7.45 4.88
C SER A 196 17.00 -6.11 5.35
N VAL A 197 16.16 -5.19 5.83
CA VAL A 197 16.61 -3.90 6.39
C VAL A 197 17.48 -4.12 7.64
N LEU A 198 17.09 -5.01 8.54
CA LEU A 198 17.88 -5.32 9.74
C LEU A 198 19.20 -6.01 9.40
N GLN A 199 19.22 -6.90 8.41
CA GLN A 199 20.43 -7.54 7.92
C GLN A 199 21.40 -6.52 7.33
N ASN A 200 20.94 -5.65 6.42
CA ASN A 200 21.77 -4.59 5.84
C ASN A 200 22.33 -3.67 6.93
N ARG A 201 21.51 -3.29 7.92
CA ARG A 201 21.96 -2.47 9.04
C ARG A 201 22.99 -3.19 9.92
N LEU A 202 22.86 -4.50 10.10
CA LEU A 202 23.82 -5.31 10.85
C LEU A 202 25.15 -5.41 10.09
N GLU A 203 25.11 -5.66 8.78
CA GLU A 203 26.29 -5.64 7.90
C GLU A 203 27.00 -4.28 7.90
N ASP A 204 26.25 -3.16 7.85
CA ASP A 204 26.79 -1.80 7.96
C ASP A 204 27.45 -1.54 9.32
N LEU A 205 26.83 -2.00 10.42
CA LEU A 205 27.37 -1.86 11.77
C LEU A 205 28.61 -2.74 11.98
N GLU A 206 28.63 -3.96 11.44
CA GLU A 206 29.80 -4.84 11.45
C GLU A 206 30.95 -4.23 10.64
N ALA A 207 30.67 -3.68 9.46
CA ALA A 207 31.67 -2.97 8.65
C ALA A 207 32.20 -1.72 9.37
N ALA A 208 31.34 -0.94 10.03
CA ALA A 208 31.75 0.19 10.85
C ALA A 208 32.60 -0.24 12.06
N ASN A 209 32.22 -1.34 12.73
CA ASN A 209 32.98 -1.87 13.87
C ASN A 209 34.36 -2.37 13.43
N LEU A 210 34.47 -3.09 12.31
CA LEU A 210 35.76 -3.51 11.74
C LEU A 210 36.66 -2.31 11.40
N ARG A 211 36.09 -1.21 10.86
CA ARG A 211 36.84 0.04 10.62
C ARG A 211 37.31 0.68 11.91
N LEU A 212 36.47 0.70 12.95
CA LEU A 212 36.83 1.22 14.28
C LEU A 212 37.89 0.36 14.96
N GLU A 213 37.78 -0.97 14.91
CA GLU A 213 38.80 -1.88 15.43
C GLU A 213 40.12 -1.73 14.67
N SER A 214 40.08 -1.63 13.34
CA SER A 214 41.27 -1.33 12.53
C SER A 214 41.91 0.01 12.93
N SER A 215 41.11 1.06 13.13
CA SER A 215 41.59 2.36 13.60
C SER A 215 42.17 2.29 15.01
N ARG A 216 41.54 1.53 15.91
CA ARG A 216 42.01 1.32 17.28
C ARG A 216 43.32 0.53 17.33
N VAL A 217 43.50 -0.47 16.47
CA VAL A 217 44.75 -1.22 16.33
C VAL A 217 45.86 -0.34 15.73
N LEU A 218 45.52 0.54 14.78
CA LEU A 218 46.46 1.55 14.27
C LEU A 218 46.90 2.53 15.38
N LEU A 219 45.98 2.97 16.24
CA LEU A 219 46.25 3.90 17.34
C LEU A 219 46.93 3.25 18.56
N SER A 220 46.75 1.94 18.79
CA SER A 220 47.37 1.24 19.93
C SER A 220 48.85 0.94 19.71
N ASN A 221 49.28 0.83 18.45
CA ASN A 221 50.68 0.94 18.09
C ASN A 221 51.07 2.40 18.31
N LYS A 222 51.97 2.67 19.27
CA LYS A 222 52.46 4.03 19.59
C LYS A 222 52.57 4.84 18.28
N PRO A 223 51.72 5.87 18.07
CA PRO A 223 51.66 6.53 16.78
C PRO A 223 53.06 7.09 16.49
N ASN A 224 53.63 6.62 15.38
CA ASN A 224 54.90 7.14 14.88
C ASN A 224 54.73 8.67 14.73
N ALA A 225 55.75 9.47 15.05
CA ALA A 225 55.66 10.92 14.93
C ALA A 225 55.19 11.36 13.54
N GLU A 226 55.54 10.58 12.51
CA GLU A 226 55.04 10.75 11.14
C GLU A 226 53.51 10.59 11.02
N GLN A 227 52.89 9.67 11.76
CA GLN A 227 51.42 9.51 11.76
C GLN A 227 50.74 10.69 12.46
N ILE A 228 51.31 11.19 13.56
CA ILE A 228 50.80 12.39 14.23
C ILE A 228 50.88 13.58 13.28
N ASN A 229 52.03 13.79 12.63
CA ASN A 229 52.19 14.85 11.64
C ASN A 229 51.20 14.72 10.47
N MET A 230 50.94 13.51 9.97
CA MET A 230 49.92 13.29 8.92
C MET A 230 48.49 13.60 9.41
N PHE A 231 48.18 13.28 10.67
CA PHE A 231 46.87 13.62 11.26
C PHE A 231 46.74 15.13 11.49
N GLU A 232 47.80 15.79 11.94
CA GLU A 232 47.85 17.25 12.10
C GLU A 232 47.74 17.96 10.75
N GLU A 233 48.46 17.52 9.72
CA GLU A 233 48.36 18.06 8.35
C GLU A 233 46.95 17.90 7.76
N ARG A 234 46.33 16.72 7.94
CA ARG A 234 44.93 16.50 7.52
C ARG A 234 43.95 17.41 8.27
N LEU A 235 44.14 17.58 9.58
CA LEU A 235 43.30 18.46 10.39
C LEU A 235 43.46 19.92 9.95
N GLU A 236 44.68 20.36 9.64
CA GLU A 236 44.96 21.69 9.09
C GLU A 236 44.31 21.88 7.72
N GLU A 237 44.36 20.87 6.84
CA GLU A 237 43.69 20.89 5.54
C GLU A 237 42.15 20.99 5.69
N GLU A 238 41.56 20.22 6.59
CA GLU A 238 40.11 20.28 6.88
C GLU A 238 39.71 21.65 7.45
N LEU A 239 40.50 22.21 8.37
CA LEU A 239 40.28 23.56 8.91
C LEU A 239 40.38 24.63 7.84
N GLU A 240 41.36 24.54 6.95
CA GLU A 240 41.54 25.47 5.84
C GLU A 240 40.42 25.33 4.79
N ASN A 241 39.92 24.11 4.55
CA ASN A 241 38.75 23.90 3.70
C ASN A 241 37.50 24.54 4.31
N VAL A 242 37.27 24.37 5.61
CA VAL A 242 36.16 25.03 6.32
C VAL A 242 36.27 26.55 6.26
N ARG A 243 37.47 27.12 6.43
CA ARG A 243 37.69 28.57 6.25
C ARG A 243 37.36 29.03 4.84
N ARG A 244 37.80 28.29 3.81
CA ARG A 244 37.47 28.59 2.40
C ARG A 244 35.96 28.52 2.15
N GLU A 245 35.26 27.54 2.72
CA GLU A 245 33.80 27.46 2.63
C GLU A 245 33.10 28.65 3.31
N PHE A 246 33.57 29.09 4.48
CA PHE A 246 33.04 30.27 5.15
C PHE A 246 33.25 31.54 4.31
N VAL A 247 34.46 31.76 3.78
CA VAL A 247 34.75 32.89 2.88
C VAL A 247 33.90 32.82 1.61
N SER A 248 33.70 31.63 1.03
CA SER A 248 32.85 31.46 -0.14
C SER A 248 31.38 31.79 0.15
N ARG A 249 30.84 31.37 1.30
CA ARG A 249 29.46 31.71 1.71
C ARG A 249 29.32 33.19 2.02
N GLU A 250 30.31 33.77 2.70
CA GLU A 250 30.35 35.20 3.01
C GLU A 250 30.37 36.04 1.73
N ASN A 251 31.19 35.69 0.74
CA ASN A 251 31.20 36.37 -0.57
C ASN A 251 29.84 36.30 -1.28
N VAL A 252 29.17 35.13 -1.29
CA VAL A 252 27.83 35.01 -1.89
C VAL A 252 26.81 35.91 -1.18
N ILE A 253 26.87 36.00 0.15
CA ILE A 253 26.00 36.90 0.92
C ILE A 253 26.31 38.37 0.59
N PHE A 254 27.58 38.74 0.46
CA PHE A 254 27.98 40.09 0.07
C PHE A 254 27.50 40.44 -1.34
N ASP A 255 27.62 39.53 -2.31
CA ASP A 255 27.13 39.73 -3.67
C ASP A 255 25.60 39.87 -3.69
N GLN A 256 24.87 39.02 -2.95
CA GLN A 256 23.40 39.16 -2.80
C GLN A 256 23.00 40.50 -2.17
N HIS A 257 23.70 40.94 -1.12
CA HIS A 257 23.44 42.24 -0.51
C HIS A 257 23.76 43.39 -1.46
N ARG A 258 24.81 43.27 -2.27
CA ARG A 258 25.17 44.26 -3.28
C ARG A 258 24.09 44.35 -4.37
N ASP A 259 23.65 43.20 -4.90
CA ASP A 259 22.58 43.13 -5.91
C ASP A 259 21.27 43.73 -5.37
N GLU A 260 20.94 43.46 -4.11
CA GLU A 260 19.75 44.01 -3.46
C GLU A 260 19.85 45.53 -3.26
N ILE A 261 21.03 46.06 -2.91
CA ILE A 261 21.28 47.51 -2.85
C ILE A 261 21.16 48.14 -4.23
N GLU A 262 21.75 47.54 -5.27
CA GLU A 262 21.66 48.03 -6.65
C GLU A 262 20.20 48.02 -7.15
N ARG A 263 19.43 46.97 -6.83
CA ARG A 263 17.99 46.87 -7.13
C ARG A 263 17.17 47.95 -6.42
N LEU A 264 17.44 48.18 -5.13
CA LEU A 264 16.75 49.22 -4.36
C LEU A 264 17.09 50.64 -4.85
N LEU A 265 18.34 50.87 -5.26
CA LEU A 265 18.74 52.13 -5.88
C LEU A 265 18.05 52.35 -7.22
N ALA A 266 18.02 51.35 -8.10
CA ALA A 266 17.32 51.44 -9.38
C ALA A 266 15.82 51.72 -9.20
N LYS A 267 15.17 51.04 -8.25
CA LYS A 267 13.75 51.29 -7.92
C LYS A 267 13.53 52.70 -7.38
N HIS A 268 14.44 53.19 -6.53
CA HIS A 268 14.35 54.55 -6.01
C HIS A 268 14.55 55.60 -7.12
N GLU A 269 15.46 55.35 -8.06
CA GLU A 269 15.66 56.21 -9.24
C GLU A 269 14.43 56.25 -10.14
N GLU A 270 13.76 55.11 -10.34
CA GLU A 270 12.47 54.99 -11.05
C GLU A 270 11.37 55.79 -10.34
N GLU A 271 11.16 55.58 -9.04
CA GLU A 271 10.18 56.32 -8.23
C GLU A 271 10.44 57.85 -8.27
N VAL A 272 11.72 58.27 -8.23
CA VAL A 272 12.09 59.68 -8.36
C VAL A 272 11.82 60.21 -9.77
N ALA A 273 12.01 59.41 -10.81
CA ALA A 273 11.69 59.78 -12.19
C ALA A 273 10.17 59.90 -12.40
N GLU A 274 9.37 58.98 -11.86
CA GLU A 274 7.91 59.03 -11.87
C GLU A 274 7.39 60.28 -11.13
N LEU A 275 7.91 60.56 -9.93
CA LEU A 275 7.53 61.77 -9.18
C LEU A 275 7.89 63.06 -9.93
N ARG A 276 9.01 63.07 -10.67
CA ARG A 276 9.37 64.21 -11.53
C ARG A 276 8.40 64.34 -12.71
N ALA A 277 8.06 63.24 -13.37
CA ALA A 277 7.09 63.21 -14.46
C ALA A 277 5.70 63.66 -14.00
N GLU A 278 5.23 63.20 -12.84
CA GLU A 278 3.97 63.65 -12.25
C GLU A 278 3.97 65.15 -11.91
N LEU A 279 5.10 65.69 -11.44
CA LEU A 279 5.23 67.12 -11.17
C LEU A 279 5.21 67.94 -12.46
N GLU A 280 5.91 67.47 -13.50
CA GLU A 280 5.87 68.08 -14.83
C GLU A 280 4.47 68.02 -15.45
N GLU A 281 3.77 66.89 -15.32
CA GLU A 281 2.38 66.73 -15.76
C GLU A 281 1.45 67.67 -14.99
N LYS A 282 1.60 67.79 -13.66
CA LYS A 282 0.82 68.73 -12.85
C LYS A 282 1.07 70.19 -13.24
N ILE A 283 2.31 70.54 -13.60
CA ILE A 283 2.63 71.90 -14.10
C ILE A 283 1.97 72.12 -15.45
N LEU A 284 2.10 71.19 -16.40
CA LEU A 284 1.45 71.29 -17.72
C LEU A 284 -0.08 71.32 -17.62
N ALA A 285 -0.67 70.52 -16.74
CA ALA A 285 -2.11 70.53 -16.46
C ALA A 285 -2.56 71.84 -15.82
N ALA A 286 -1.76 72.44 -14.94
CA ALA A 286 -2.04 73.75 -14.36
C ALA A 286 -1.92 74.88 -15.40
N GLU A 287 -0.89 74.86 -16.25
CA GLU A 287 -0.72 75.82 -17.35
C GLU A 287 -1.87 75.74 -18.35
N THR A 288 -2.23 74.53 -18.78
CA THR A 288 -3.38 74.30 -19.66
C THR A 288 -4.71 74.64 -19.00
N ALA A 289 -4.88 74.44 -17.68
CA ALA A 289 -6.06 74.89 -16.96
C ALA A 289 -6.13 76.41 -16.82
N VAL A 290 -5.00 77.10 -16.68
CA VAL A 290 -4.93 78.58 -16.68
C VAL A 290 -5.29 79.13 -18.06
N ASP A 291 -4.77 78.53 -19.13
CA ASP A 291 -5.10 78.91 -20.50
C ASP A 291 -6.54 78.52 -20.89
N ALA A 292 -7.00 77.35 -20.43
CA ALA A 292 -8.38 76.90 -20.64
C ALA A 292 -9.37 77.71 -19.79
N THR A 293 -9.03 78.18 -18.59
CA THR A 293 -9.92 79.09 -17.83
C THR A 293 -10.00 80.49 -18.46
N ALA A 294 -9.02 80.88 -19.28
CA ALA A 294 -9.10 82.06 -20.14
C ALA A 294 -9.94 81.82 -21.42
N ALA A 295 -10.01 80.58 -21.93
CA ALA A 295 -10.75 80.20 -23.14
C ALA A 295 -12.15 79.59 -22.88
N ALA A 296 -12.45 79.09 -21.67
CA ALA A 296 -13.63 78.29 -21.33
C ALA A 296 -14.89 79.12 -21.03
N LYS A 297 -15.10 80.21 -21.78
CA LYS A 297 -16.42 80.85 -21.94
C LYS A 297 -17.09 80.51 -23.27
N VAL A 298 -16.49 79.63 -24.06
CA VAL A 298 -17.02 79.17 -25.35
C VAL A 298 -16.90 77.64 -25.38
N ASP A 299 -18.02 76.96 -25.61
CA ASP A 299 -18.12 75.53 -25.93
C ASP A 299 -18.08 74.45 -24.82
N ALA A 300 -18.92 74.62 -23.79
CA ALA A 300 -19.43 73.48 -23.01
C ALA A 300 -20.34 72.52 -23.83
N ASN A 301 -20.72 72.89 -25.05
CA ASN A 301 -21.58 72.08 -25.94
C ASN A 301 -20.80 71.26 -26.99
N LEU A 302 -19.46 71.39 -27.07
CA LEU A 302 -18.62 70.62 -28.00
C LEU A 302 -17.96 69.40 -27.33
N ALA A 303 -17.82 69.42 -26.00
CA ALA A 303 -17.26 68.32 -25.21
C ALA A 303 -18.11 67.03 -25.30
N ASP A 304 -19.43 67.16 -25.48
CA ASP A 304 -20.35 66.01 -25.57
C ASP A 304 -20.33 65.31 -26.94
N ARG A 305 -19.80 65.98 -27.99
CA ARG A 305 -19.57 65.35 -29.30
C ARG A 305 -18.18 64.76 -29.45
N ASN A 306 -17.19 65.33 -28.75
CA ASN A 306 -15.84 64.76 -28.71
C ASN A 306 -15.74 63.54 -27.78
N SER A 307 -16.60 63.44 -26.76
CA SER A 307 -16.67 62.24 -25.90
C SER A 307 -17.15 61.01 -26.66
N GLU A 308 -18.14 61.17 -27.54
CA GLU A 308 -18.65 60.09 -28.39
C GLU A 308 -17.61 59.63 -29.41
N GLY A 309 -16.85 60.56 -30.01
CA GLY A 309 -15.71 60.24 -30.88
C GLY A 309 -14.61 59.45 -30.15
N ALA A 310 -14.17 59.94 -28.99
CA ALA A 310 -13.15 59.26 -28.18
C ALA A 310 -13.61 57.88 -27.68
N TYR A 311 -14.90 57.74 -27.34
CA TYR A 311 -15.49 56.46 -26.98
C TYR A 311 -15.51 55.49 -28.16
N MET A 312 -15.91 55.96 -29.36
CA MET A 312 -15.91 55.12 -30.57
C MET A 312 -14.50 54.72 -31.02
N ASP A 313 -13.50 55.59 -30.83
CA ASP A 313 -12.10 55.25 -31.09
C ASP A 313 -11.57 54.24 -30.06
N LEU A 314 -11.87 54.42 -28.76
CA LEU A 314 -11.54 53.44 -27.72
C LEU A 314 -12.20 52.07 -27.97
N MET A 315 -13.44 52.05 -28.45
CA MET A 315 -14.13 50.82 -28.84
C MET A 315 -13.47 50.16 -30.06
N ARG A 316 -13.01 50.95 -31.03
CA ARG A 316 -12.26 50.45 -32.20
C ARG A 316 -10.90 49.87 -31.79
N ASP A 317 -10.21 50.52 -30.88
CA ASP A 317 -8.93 50.03 -30.31
C ASP A 317 -9.15 48.76 -29.48
N PHE A 318 -10.24 48.68 -28.72
CA PHE A 318 -10.62 47.49 -27.98
C PHE A 318 -10.94 46.31 -28.92
N GLU A 319 -11.67 46.55 -30.02
CA GLU A 319 -11.91 45.53 -31.06
C GLU A 319 -10.61 45.09 -31.73
N ALA A 320 -9.70 46.03 -32.05
CA ALA A 320 -8.40 45.72 -32.62
C ALA A 320 -7.53 44.87 -31.67
N LEU A 321 -7.48 45.22 -30.37
CA LEU A 321 -6.79 44.43 -29.34
C LEU A 321 -7.43 43.04 -29.15
N GLN A 322 -8.75 42.95 -29.26
CA GLN A 322 -9.45 41.67 -29.14
C GLN A 322 -9.17 40.77 -30.36
N ASP A 323 -9.01 41.34 -31.55
CA ASP A 323 -8.60 40.59 -32.74
C ASP A 323 -7.12 40.22 -32.70
N GLU A 324 -6.24 41.08 -32.20
CA GLU A 324 -4.82 40.74 -31.94
C GLU A 324 -4.69 39.62 -30.89
N LEU A 325 -5.51 39.63 -29.84
CA LEU A 325 -5.58 38.55 -28.86
C LEU A 325 -6.01 37.23 -29.54
N LYS A 326 -6.99 37.25 -30.45
CA LYS A 326 -7.39 36.03 -31.19
C LYS A 326 -6.29 35.53 -32.10
N VAL A 327 -5.57 36.42 -32.79
CA VAL A 327 -4.44 36.06 -33.66
C VAL A 327 -3.32 35.42 -32.83
N THR A 328 -2.90 36.07 -31.74
CA THR A 328 -1.85 35.54 -30.85
C THR A 328 -2.25 34.23 -30.16
N GLN A 329 -3.54 34.04 -29.84
CA GLN A 329 -4.05 32.75 -29.36
C GLN A 329 -3.94 31.65 -30.44
N GLY A 330 -4.31 31.94 -31.68
CA GLY A 330 -4.17 30.99 -32.80
C GLY A 330 -2.71 30.64 -33.11
N GLU A 331 -1.81 31.61 -33.02
CA GLU A 331 -0.36 31.37 -33.14
C GLU A 331 0.16 30.48 -32.00
N ASN A 332 -0.26 30.73 -30.76
CA ASN A 332 0.13 29.91 -29.62
C ASN A 332 -0.40 28.47 -29.72
N GLU A 333 -1.65 28.28 -30.17
CA GLU A 333 -2.19 26.94 -30.46
C GLU A 333 -1.39 26.22 -31.55
N THR A 334 -0.96 26.95 -32.59
CA THR A 334 -0.11 26.42 -33.67
C THR A 334 1.27 26.00 -33.14
N ILE A 335 1.94 26.85 -32.36
CA ILE A 335 3.23 26.56 -31.74
C ILE A 335 3.12 25.35 -30.78
N MET A 336 2.04 25.27 -30.01
CA MET A 336 1.79 24.12 -29.12
C MET A 336 1.51 22.83 -29.89
N ALA A 337 0.89 22.90 -31.06
CA ALA A 337 0.73 21.75 -31.95
C ALA A 337 2.07 21.31 -32.56
N GLU A 338 2.89 22.25 -33.02
CA GLU A 338 4.25 21.98 -33.54
C GLU A 338 5.15 21.38 -32.45
N LEU A 339 5.14 21.91 -31.23
CA LEU A 339 5.88 21.35 -30.09
C LEU A 339 5.46 19.91 -29.78
N ARG A 340 4.16 19.60 -29.89
CA ARG A 340 3.64 18.24 -29.70
C ARG A 340 4.10 17.31 -30.81
N GLU A 341 4.15 17.79 -32.06
CA GLU A 341 4.67 17.04 -33.19
C GLU A 341 6.19 16.78 -33.06
N VAL A 342 6.97 17.78 -32.66
CA VAL A 342 8.41 17.66 -32.41
C VAL A 342 8.69 16.68 -31.27
N ARG A 343 7.92 16.72 -30.18
CA ARG A 343 8.02 15.71 -29.11
C ARG A 343 7.66 14.31 -29.61
N GLY A 344 6.59 14.18 -30.40
CA GLY A 344 6.19 12.90 -30.99
C GLY A 344 7.28 12.30 -31.87
N LYS A 345 7.92 13.13 -32.71
CA LYS A 345 9.08 12.76 -33.53
C LYS A 345 10.28 12.34 -32.66
N LEU A 346 10.60 13.09 -31.60
CA LEU A 346 11.74 12.78 -30.73
C LEU A 346 11.55 11.45 -29.97
N ALA A 347 10.32 11.12 -29.56
CA ALA A 347 10.01 9.85 -28.93
C ALA A 347 10.21 8.62 -29.84
N HIS A 348 10.13 8.80 -31.18
CA HIS A 348 10.35 7.72 -32.15
C HIS A 348 11.83 7.49 -32.49
N PHE A 349 12.72 8.45 -32.20
CA PHE A 349 14.15 8.33 -32.49
C PHE A 349 14.98 7.67 -31.37
N ASN A 350 14.46 7.58 -30.14
CA ASN A 350 15.21 7.09 -28.96
C ASN A 350 15.09 5.57 -28.70
N GLY A 351 14.66 4.78 -29.69
CA GLY A 351 14.33 3.36 -29.52
C GLY A 351 15.42 2.34 -29.87
N ASN A 352 16.64 2.71 -30.24
CA ASN A 352 17.61 1.73 -30.76
C ASN A 352 19.07 2.10 -30.50
N GLY A 353 19.69 1.54 -29.45
CA GLY A 353 21.14 1.66 -29.26
C GLY A 353 21.66 1.25 -27.88
N ASN A 354 21.97 -0.03 -27.72
CA ASN A 354 22.73 -0.60 -26.60
C ASN A 354 24.12 0.07 -26.43
N SER A 355 24.45 0.52 -25.22
CA SER A 355 25.59 0.01 -24.44
C SER A 355 25.88 0.87 -23.21
N ASN A 356 26.12 0.17 -22.10
CA ASN A 356 26.81 0.57 -20.88
C ASN A 356 27.62 1.88 -20.95
N ASP A 357 27.35 2.82 -20.04
CA ASP A 357 28.28 3.02 -18.93
C ASP A 357 27.67 3.85 -17.80
N ASN A 358 28.23 3.62 -16.62
CA ASN A 358 27.81 4.09 -15.32
C ASN A 358 27.80 5.63 -15.17
N SER A 359 26.67 6.22 -14.78
CA SER A 359 26.64 7.26 -13.73
C SER A 359 25.20 7.66 -13.37
N SER A 360 24.91 7.57 -12.08
CA SER A 360 23.72 8.09 -11.41
C SER A 360 23.66 9.62 -11.52
N VAL A 361 22.71 10.19 -12.28
CA VAL A 361 22.12 11.52 -12.02
C VAL A 361 20.71 11.59 -12.61
N ALA A 362 19.73 11.81 -11.74
CA ALA A 362 18.41 12.42 -11.94
C ALA A 362 17.75 12.32 -13.33
N SER A 363 16.79 11.41 -13.44
CA SER A 363 15.79 11.36 -14.50
C SER A 363 14.97 12.67 -14.53
N GLN A 364 15.33 13.60 -15.41
CA GLN A 364 14.49 14.72 -15.82
C GLN A 364 13.24 14.17 -16.54
N LYS A 365 12.12 14.07 -15.81
CA LYS A 365 10.80 13.85 -16.40
C LYS A 365 10.16 15.21 -16.70
N GLU A 366 9.80 15.36 -17.97
CA GLU A 366 8.90 16.30 -18.67
C GLU A 366 8.39 17.58 -17.96
N PRO A 367 8.23 18.69 -18.70
CA PRO A 367 7.67 19.91 -18.15
C PRO A 367 6.18 19.68 -17.83
N PHE A 368 5.90 19.67 -16.53
CA PHE A 368 4.57 19.58 -15.94
C PHE A 368 3.67 20.70 -16.49
N THR A 369 2.45 20.32 -16.87
CA THR A 369 1.40 21.32 -17.12
C THR A 369 1.09 22.07 -15.82
N LEU A 370 0.69 23.34 -15.89
CA LEU A 370 0.48 24.19 -14.70
C LEU A 370 -0.43 23.56 -13.61
N PRO A 371 -1.52 22.84 -13.95
CA PRO A 371 -2.32 22.10 -12.97
C PRO A 371 -1.56 20.93 -12.32
N GLU A 372 -0.73 20.23 -13.09
CA GLU A 372 0.06 19.09 -12.62
C GLU A 372 1.22 19.57 -11.71
N ALA A 373 1.81 20.73 -12.03
CA ALA A 373 2.77 21.38 -11.16
C ALA A 373 2.14 21.78 -9.81
N ALA A 374 0.90 22.29 -9.81
CA ALA A 374 0.19 22.62 -8.57
C ALA A 374 -0.11 21.38 -7.72
N VAL A 375 -0.55 20.28 -8.34
CA VAL A 375 -0.73 18.98 -7.64
C VAL A 375 0.60 18.50 -7.08
N ARG A 376 1.69 18.59 -7.86
CA ARG A 376 3.01 18.15 -7.43
C ARG A 376 3.56 18.98 -6.28
N ILE A 377 3.33 20.29 -6.28
CA ILE A 377 3.68 21.19 -5.17
C ILE A 377 2.92 20.78 -3.91
N ALA A 378 1.60 20.57 -4.00
CA ALA A 378 0.79 20.13 -2.86
C ALA A 378 1.24 18.77 -2.29
N GLU A 379 1.63 17.82 -3.15
CA GLU A 379 2.21 16.53 -2.73
C GLU A 379 3.55 16.72 -2.00
N LEU A 380 4.42 17.59 -2.52
CA LEU A 380 5.73 17.89 -1.91
C LEU A 380 5.58 18.62 -0.57
N GLU A 381 4.64 19.56 -0.47
CA GLU A 381 4.32 20.26 0.78
C GLU A 381 3.75 19.29 1.83
N SER A 382 2.86 18.38 1.42
CA SER A 382 2.35 17.33 2.30
C SER A 382 3.46 16.37 2.76
N GLY A 383 4.35 15.96 1.85
CA GLY A 383 5.51 15.15 2.17
C GLY A 383 6.48 15.83 3.14
N MET A 384 6.72 17.14 2.94
CA MET A 384 7.57 17.96 3.81
C MET A 384 6.95 18.12 5.21
N MET A 385 5.64 18.36 5.31
CA MET A 385 4.93 18.39 6.60
C MET A 385 5.08 17.08 7.35
N ARG A 386 4.83 15.93 6.69
CA ARG A 386 4.98 14.61 7.31
C ARG A 386 6.41 14.34 7.79
N LEU A 387 7.43 14.66 6.98
CA LEU A 387 8.84 14.54 7.39
C LEU A 387 9.18 15.45 8.58
N SER A 388 8.60 16.66 8.64
CA SER A 388 8.81 17.58 9.76
C SER A 388 8.20 17.06 11.07
N GLU A 389 7.04 16.40 11.01
CA GLU A 389 6.41 15.73 12.15
C GLU A 389 7.23 14.53 12.61
N GLU A 390 7.68 13.68 11.68
CA GLU A 390 8.57 12.54 11.97
C GLU A 390 9.90 13.00 12.60
N LEU A 391 10.49 14.12 12.15
CA LEU A 391 11.69 14.72 12.74
C LEU A 391 11.42 15.25 14.17
N CYS A 392 10.25 15.86 14.39
CA CYS A 392 9.86 16.34 15.70
C CYS A 392 9.66 15.18 16.70
N GLU A 393 9.00 14.10 16.27
CA GLU A 393 8.83 12.89 17.09
C GLU A 393 10.15 12.19 17.40
N THR A 394 11.03 12.05 16.42
CA THR A 394 12.35 11.44 16.61
C THR A 394 13.22 12.27 17.55
N LYS A 395 13.18 13.61 17.44
CA LYS A 395 13.84 14.51 18.41
C LYS A 395 13.27 14.35 19.82
N LYS A 396 11.94 14.26 19.98
CA LYS A 396 11.29 14.00 21.29
C LYS A 396 11.74 12.66 21.87
N ARG A 397 11.78 11.60 21.05
CA ARG A 397 12.28 10.27 21.44
C ARG A 397 13.76 10.30 21.82
N LEU A 398 14.60 11.03 21.10
CA LEU A 398 16.01 11.20 21.42
C LEU A 398 16.22 11.93 22.74
N ILE A 399 15.45 13.00 23.00
CA ILE A 399 15.49 13.73 24.28
C ILE A 399 15.05 12.80 25.42
N ALA A 400 13.96 12.04 25.25
CA ALA A 400 13.50 11.07 26.25
C ALA A 400 14.53 9.96 26.51
N ALA A 401 15.15 9.41 25.46
CA ALA A 401 16.21 8.40 25.56
C ALA A 401 17.46 8.97 26.24
N LYS A 402 17.85 10.21 25.93
CA LYS A 402 18.96 10.91 26.59
C LYS A 402 18.68 11.14 28.07
N HIS A 403 17.46 11.51 28.44
CA HIS A 403 17.07 11.64 29.85
C HIS A 403 17.04 10.29 30.57
N GLN A 404 16.58 9.22 29.94
CA GLN A 404 16.64 7.86 30.50
C GLN A 404 18.08 7.34 30.63
N ALA A 405 18.94 7.60 29.64
CA ALA A 405 20.36 7.24 29.68
C ALA A 405 21.08 7.98 30.79
N ASN A 406 20.89 9.30 30.89
CA ASN A 406 21.46 10.09 31.99
C ASN A 406 20.93 9.65 33.37
N ALA A 407 19.66 9.24 33.48
CA ALA A 407 19.12 8.71 34.72
C ALA A 407 19.71 7.35 35.13
N ARG A 408 20.16 6.52 34.17
CA ARG A 408 20.84 5.24 34.44
C ARG A 408 22.37 5.38 34.58
N ASP A 409 22.99 6.36 33.92
CA ASP A 409 24.42 6.62 34.00
C ASP A 409 24.83 7.42 35.25
N LEU A 410 23.90 8.14 35.89
CA LEU A 410 24.09 8.65 37.25
C LEU A 410 24.30 7.53 38.28
N SER A 411 23.94 6.28 37.97
CA SER A 411 24.21 5.10 38.80
C SER A 411 25.52 4.39 38.44
N ARG A 412 26.18 4.74 37.32
CA ARG A 412 27.37 4.03 36.80
C ARG A 412 28.67 4.85 36.89
N SER A 413 28.64 6.07 37.43
CA SER A 413 29.84 6.89 37.67
C SER A 413 30.63 6.53 38.93
N HIS A 414 30.24 5.48 39.66
CA HIS A 414 31.01 4.92 40.79
C HIS A 414 32.17 4.02 40.34
N VAL A 415 33.04 4.53 39.46
CA VAL A 415 34.32 3.86 39.11
C VAL A 415 35.39 4.13 40.19
N LEU A 416 35.16 5.08 41.11
CA LEU A 416 35.87 5.13 42.39
C LEU A 416 35.07 4.31 43.40
N GLU A 417 35.62 3.17 43.83
CA GLU A 417 35.11 2.36 44.94
C GLU A 417 34.65 3.28 46.09
N GLY A 418 33.49 2.99 46.70
CA GLY A 418 32.92 3.83 47.75
C GLY A 418 33.91 4.19 48.88
N GLN A 419 34.91 3.32 49.12
CA GLN A 419 36.01 3.58 50.05
C GLN A 419 37.01 4.64 49.56
N GLN A 420 37.40 4.63 48.27
CA GLN A 420 38.28 5.64 47.68
C GLN A 420 37.58 7.00 47.63
N LEU A 421 36.29 7.01 47.27
CA LEU A 421 35.50 8.24 47.27
C LEU A 421 35.36 8.80 48.69
N SER A 422 35.07 7.95 49.68
CA SER A 422 34.98 8.36 51.09
C SER A 422 36.32 8.92 51.62
N TYR A 423 37.44 8.27 51.27
CA TYR A 423 38.78 8.75 51.62
C TYR A 423 39.10 10.11 50.97
N LEU A 424 38.77 10.26 49.69
CA LEU A 424 38.95 11.51 48.96
C LEU A 424 38.06 12.63 49.54
N LYS A 425 36.79 12.35 49.85
CA LYS A 425 35.90 13.30 50.54
C LYS A 425 36.53 13.77 51.86
N CYS A 426 37.00 12.84 52.69
CA CYS A 426 37.62 13.16 53.97
C CYS A 426 38.87 14.05 53.81
N ILE A 427 39.73 13.76 52.84
CA ILE A 427 40.91 14.59 52.53
C ILE A 427 40.49 15.99 52.11
N VAL A 428 39.52 16.10 51.20
CA VAL A 428 39.08 17.39 50.67
C VAL A 428 38.39 18.22 51.76
N VAL A 429 37.55 17.62 52.61
CA VAL A 429 36.96 18.30 53.78
C VAL A 429 38.04 18.84 54.72
N LYS A 430 39.06 18.04 55.04
CA LYS A 430 40.19 18.47 55.88
C LYS A 430 41.02 19.58 55.25
N LEU A 431 41.29 19.50 53.95
CA LEU A 431 42.04 20.53 53.23
C LEU A 431 41.27 21.84 53.20
N LEU A 432 39.98 21.80 52.84
CA LEU A 432 39.12 22.98 52.82
C LEU A 432 38.92 23.57 54.22
N GLY A 433 38.79 22.73 55.25
CA GLY A 433 38.70 23.15 56.65
C GLY A 433 39.99 23.79 57.18
N ALA A 434 41.16 23.35 56.71
CA ALA A 434 42.46 23.89 57.14
C ALA A 434 42.91 25.11 56.32
N THR A 435 42.38 25.34 55.11
CA THR A 435 42.76 26.51 54.30
C THR A 435 42.29 27.83 54.92
N GLU A 436 43.25 28.70 55.26
CA GLU A 436 42.98 30.08 55.70
C GLU A 436 42.45 30.99 54.56
N CYS A 437 42.56 30.55 53.30
CA CYS A 437 42.12 31.31 52.14
C CYS A 437 40.63 31.09 51.84
N GLY A 438 39.77 31.80 52.57
CA GLY A 438 38.32 31.64 52.52
C GLY A 438 37.68 31.80 51.13
N ASP A 439 38.19 32.69 50.27
CA ASP A 439 37.58 32.96 48.96
C ASP A 439 37.77 31.81 47.96
N VAL A 440 38.96 31.20 47.93
CA VAL A 440 39.27 30.08 47.03
C VAL A 440 38.46 28.85 47.43
N GLY A 441 38.43 28.54 48.73
CA GLY A 441 37.63 27.43 49.26
C GLY A 441 36.14 27.60 48.97
N ARG A 442 35.62 28.82 49.14
CA ARG A 442 34.22 29.16 48.89
C ARG A 442 33.82 29.00 47.42
N ASN A 443 34.71 29.37 46.48
CA ASN A 443 34.45 29.22 45.05
C ASN A 443 34.60 27.77 44.56
N LEU A 444 35.46 26.97 45.19
CA LEU A 444 35.64 25.57 44.87
C LEU A 444 34.53 24.67 45.45
N LEU A 445 33.91 25.07 46.56
CA LEU A 445 32.92 24.25 47.27
C LEU A 445 31.75 23.78 46.38
N PRO A 446 31.09 24.61 45.54
CA PRO A 446 30.01 24.14 44.65
C PRO A 446 30.50 23.11 43.64
N VAL A 447 31.70 23.30 43.09
CA VAL A 447 32.30 22.39 42.11
C VAL A 447 32.64 21.06 42.77
N LEU A 448 33.31 21.09 43.92
CA LEU A 448 33.68 19.90 44.68
C LEU A 448 32.46 19.15 45.23
N SER A 449 31.43 19.89 45.67
CA SER A 449 30.16 19.29 46.11
C SER A 449 29.46 18.55 44.99
N THR A 450 29.50 19.09 43.77
CA THR A 450 28.92 18.43 42.58
C THR A 450 29.73 17.22 42.15
N LEU A 451 31.06 17.29 42.22
CA LEU A 451 31.94 16.20 41.78
C LEU A 451 32.02 15.04 42.79
N LEU A 452 31.99 15.35 44.08
CA LEU A 452 32.19 14.37 45.15
C LEU A 452 30.91 14.01 45.90
N ASN A 453 29.78 14.68 45.64
CA ASN A 453 28.52 14.50 46.35
C ASN A 453 28.68 14.59 47.88
N PHE A 454 29.07 15.75 48.42
CA PHE A 454 29.23 15.91 49.87
C PHE A 454 27.93 15.60 50.62
N ASN A 455 28.04 14.82 51.70
CA ASN A 455 26.91 14.48 52.55
C ASN A 455 26.60 15.65 53.51
N SER A 456 25.46 15.60 54.20
CA SER A 456 25.11 16.62 55.19
C SER A 456 26.14 16.73 56.33
N GLU A 457 26.77 15.62 56.71
CA GLU A 457 27.83 15.58 57.74
C GLU A 457 29.09 16.30 57.27
N ASP A 458 29.54 16.04 56.03
CA ASP A 458 30.71 16.70 55.42
C ASP A 458 30.53 18.23 55.35
N LEU A 459 29.32 18.68 54.98
CA LEU A 459 28.98 20.10 54.92
C LEU A 459 28.91 20.74 56.31
N GLN A 460 28.41 20.02 57.32
CA GLN A 460 28.39 20.51 58.70
C GLN A 460 29.80 20.70 59.24
N GLU A 461 30.74 19.79 58.96
CA GLU A 461 32.14 19.92 59.35
C GLU A 461 32.81 21.13 58.67
N LEU A 462 32.55 21.34 57.39
CA LEU A 462 33.02 22.52 56.64
C LEU A 462 32.46 23.83 57.18
N TYR A 463 31.15 23.88 57.47
CA TYR A 463 30.51 25.08 58.01
C TYR A 463 30.86 25.35 59.47
N ALA A 464 31.27 24.33 60.23
CA ALA A 464 31.81 24.50 61.57
C ALA A 464 33.22 25.13 61.55
N ALA A 465 34.04 24.76 60.57
CA ALA A 465 35.36 25.36 60.36
C ALA A 465 35.27 26.79 59.79
N HIS A 466 34.33 27.04 58.88
CA HIS A 466 34.15 28.32 58.19
C HIS A 466 32.70 28.85 58.32
N PRO A 467 32.31 29.40 59.49
CA PRO A 467 30.94 29.86 59.74
C PRO A 467 30.48 30.98 58.80
N ASP A 468 31.42 31.72 58.20
CA ASP A 468 31.13 32.80 57.26
C ASP A 468 30.58 32.30 55.90
N TRP A 469 30.73 31.02 55.59
CA TRP A 469 30.32 30.44 54.31
C TRP A 469 28.80 30.26 54.19
N VAL A 470 28.09 30.12 55.31
CA VAL A 470 26.64 29.82 55.39
C VAL A 470 25.76 30.98 54.87
N LYS A 471 26.32 32.17 54.62
CA LYS A 471 25.56 33.42 54.39
C LYS A 471 25.03 33.69 52.95
N ARG A 472 24.77 32.68 52.11
CA ARG A 472 23.98 32.92 50.88
C ARG A 472 22.86 31.91 50.73
N ARG A 473 21.67 32.31 51.17
CA ARG A 473 20.42 31.81 50.59
C ARG A 473 20.37 32.28 49.14
N PHE A 474 20.41 31.33 48.20
CA PHE A 474 19.65 31.46 46.96
C PHE A 474 18.36 30.67 47.14
#